data_AF-A0A2N1PK67-F1
#
_entry.id   AF-A0A2N1PK67-F1
#
_cell.length_a   1.000
_cell.length_b   1.000
_cell.length_c   1.000
_cell.angle_alpha   90.00
_cell.angle_beta   90.00
_cell.angle_gamma   90.00
#
_symmetry.space_group_name_H-M   'P 1'
#
loop_
_entity.id
_entity.type
_entity.pdbx_description
1 polymer ?
#
loop_
_entity_poly.entity_id
_entity_poly.type
_entity_poly.pdbx_seq_one_letter_code
_entity_poly.pdbx_strand_id
1 'polypeptide(L)'
;MGNFINKFKVYLSNTADYLSSSRTRLSFHAALLYIFALAIIASTIVFDYFSDPEVPMDKHLHFLAGRILTAVIFLGAYLGIIARIFCSRQKSITQILLWIPSLIALAFIVAITVTIIFGATKELADTIGMGSAEWLDFDYTFQGALSMAFPISIIMILTPFFIPGDILMQIPRLAFSDIKSGFDEIDNYLIIKKKNRGTSGFYDVLLVEDDISCATVAMKFCDFFNLKCKHVSSISEADVFLKLNFNHIKLILLDNFIRVGNESGGPTTGSEWLDQIPQTWKNDERPFKVVMITGHPELTYNSGARADLILKKPWKPENLAAFLMNCGLIQQKSGKKT
;
A
#
# COMPACT_ATOMS: atom_id res chain seq x y z
N MET A 1 26.19 -13.91 -8.54
CA MET A 1 24.70 -13.93 -8.46
C MET A 1 24.15 -12.92 -7.45
N GLY A 2 24.64 -12.89 -6.18
CA GLY A 2 24.12 -11.96 -5.16
C GLY A 2 24.22 -10.46 -5.48
N ASN A 3 25.28 -10.01 -6.17
CA ASN A 3 25.45 -8.60 -6.55
C ASN A 3 24.45 -8.14 -7.64
N PHE A 4 24.01 -9.05 -8.51
CA PHE A 4 23.00 -8.77 -9.54
C PHE A 4 21.60 -8.63 -8.92
N ILE A 5 21.25 -9.55 -8.01
CA ILE A 5 19.97 -9.52 -7.30
C ILE A 5 19.83 -8.23 -6.48
N ASN A 6 20.90 -7.80 -5.80
CA ASN A 6 20.88 -6.56 -5.03
C ASN A 6 20.73 -5.32 -5.90
N LYS A 7 21.44 -5.23 -7.04
CA LYS A 7 21.26 -4.13 -8.00
C LYS A 7 19.85 -4.10 -8.57
N PHE A 8 19.28 -5.25 -8.91
CA PHE A 8 17.92 -5.37 -9.43
C PHE A 8 16.87 -4.94 -8.39
N LYS A 9 17.03 -5.35 -7.12
CA LYS A 9 16.17 -4.90 -6.00
C LYS A 9 16.21 -3.38 -5.81
N VAL A 10 17.40 -2.78 -5.82
CA VAL A 10 17.56 -1.32 -5.68
C VAL A 10 16.92 -0.59 -6.86
N TYR A 11 17.10 -1.09 -8.08
CA TYR A 11 16.47 -0.52 -9.26
C TYR A 11 14.94 -0.57 -9.19
N LEU A 12 14.36 -1.72 -8.82
CA LEU A 12 12.91 -1.87 -8.67
C LEU A 12 12.34 -0.96 -7.57
N SER A 13 13.01 -0.88 -6.41
CA SER A 13 12.61 0.03 -5.33
C SER A 13 12.62 1.49 -5.79
N ASN A 14 13.70 1.93 -6.43
CA ASN A 14 13.82 3.30 -6.92
C ASN A 14 12.75 3.63 -7.97
N THR A 15 12.43 2.66 -8.84
CA THR A 15 11.39 2.82 -9.86
C THR A 15 10.00 2.91 -9.23
N ALA A 16 9.73 2.08 -8.22
CA ALA A 16 8.47 2.10 -7.47
C ALA A 16 8.28 3.40 -6.67
N ASP A 17 9.35 3.89 -6.04
CA ASP A 17 9.34 5.17 -5.33
C ASP A 17 9.15 6.35 -6.29
N TYR A 18 9.79 6.29 -7.47
CA TYR A 18 9.61 7.31 -8.51
C TYR A 18 8.17 7.35 -9.04
N LEU A 19 7.60 6.20 -9.40
CA LEU A 19 6.24 6.08 -9.93
C LEU A 19 5.18 6.47 -8.88
N SER A 20 5.37 6.06 -7.63
CA SER A 20 4.42 6.35 -6.55
C SER A 20 4.56 7.77 -5.97
N SER A 21 5.62 8.49 -6.35
CA SER A 21 5.82 9.86 -5.89
C SER A 21 4.67 10.76 -6.33
N SER A 22 4.26 11.67 -5.44
CA SER A 22 3.17 12.60 -5.73
C SER A 22 3.44 13.41 -7.00
N ARG A 23 4.69 13.83 -7.22
CA ARG A 23 5.09 14.63 -8.39
C ARG A 23 4.88 13.87 -9.71
N THR A 24 5.34 12.62 -9.79
CA THR A 24 5.19 11.80 -11.01
C THR A 24 3.72 11.51 -11.30
N ARG A 25 2.93 11.18 -10.27
CA ARG A 25 1.48 10.97 -10.39
C ARG A 25 0.75 12.22 -10.89
N LEU A 26 1.06 13.38 -10.31
CA LEU A 26 0.54 14.67 -10.76
C LEU A 26 0.89 14.96 -12.22
N SER A 27 2.15 14.78 -12.61
CA SER A 27 2.61 14.97 -13.99
C SER A 27 1.91 14.00 -14.96
N PHE A 28 1.71 12.74 -14.58
CA PHE A 28 1.01 11.76 -15.38
C PHE A 28 -0.46 12.15 -15.62
N HIS A 29 -1.20 12.49 -14.57
CA HIS A 29 -2.60 12.90 -14.72
C HIS A 29 -2.75 14.21 -15.49
N ALA A 30 -1.85 15.16 -15.28
CA ALA A 30 -1.87 16.40 -16.04
C ALA A 30 -1.53 16.19 -17.53
N ALA A 31 -0.61 15.28 -17.86
CA ALA A 31 -0.33 14.90 -19.24
C ALA A 31 -1.55 14.25 -19.91
N LEU A 32 -2.27 13.37 -19.20
CA LEU A 32 -3.52 12.77 -19.70
C LEU A 32 -4.60 13.84 -19.98
N LEU A 33 -4.79 14.79 -19.06
CA LEU A 33 -5.72 15.90 -19.27
C LEU A 33 -5.29 16.78 -20.45
N TYR A 34 -3.98 17.00 -20.63
CA TYR A 34 -3.47 17.76 -21.77
C TYR A 34 -3.77 17.08 -23.11
N ILE A 35 -3.67 15.74 -23.18
CA ILE A 35 -4.07 14.96 -24.36
C ILE A 35 -5.55 15.18 -24.69
N PHE A 36 -6.41 15.26 -23.67
CA PHE A 36 -7.82 15.58 -23.88
C PHE A 36 -8.05 17.01 -24.38
N ALA A 37 -7.28 17.99 -23.90
CA ALA A 37 -7.34 19.34 -24.46
C ALA A 37 -6.98 19.36 -25.96
N LEU A 38 -5.95 18.62 -26.37
CA LEU A 38 -5.59 18.46 -27.78
C LEU A 38 -6.71 17.76 -28.58
N ALA A 39 -7.37 16.76 -27.99
CA ALA A 39 -8.50 16.08 -28.63
C ALA A 39 -9.69 17.02 -28.86
N ILE A 40 -9.97 17.96 -27.94
CA ILE A 40 -10.99 18.99 -28.14
C ILE A 40 -10.64 19.87 -29.33
N ILE A 41 -9.42 20.40 -29.37
CA ILE A 41 -8.95 21.26 -30.48
C ILE A 41 -9.06 20.52 -31.81
N ALA A 42 -8.58 19.27 -31.85
CA ALA A 42 -8.68 18.42 -33.03
C ALA A 42 -10.15 18.17 -33.43
N SER A 43 -11.04 17.93 -32.47
CA SER A 43 -12.47 17.74 -32.74
C SER A 43 -13.11 18.99 -33.35
N THR A 44 -12.70 20.19 -32.91
CA THR A 44 -13.22 21.45 -33.47
C THR A 44 -12.81 21.66 -34.92
N ILE A 45 -11.62 21.18 -35.31
CA ILE A 45 -11.10 21.29 -36.68
C ILE A 45 -11.67 20.20 -37.59
N VAL A 46 -11.74 18.95 -37.13
CA VAL A 46 -12.04 17.78 -37.98
C VAL A 46 -13.53 17.64 -38.30
N PHE A 47 -14.41 18.03 -37.38
CA PHE A 47 -15.84 17.80 -37.54
C PHE A 47 -16.49 18.79 -38.54
N ASP A 48 -15.83 19.91 -38.81
CA ASP A 48 -16.20 20.85 -39.89
C ASP A 48 -16.07 20.19 -41.27
N TYR A 49 -15.16 19.21 -41.41
CA TYR A 49 -14.92 18.47 -42.65
C TYR A 49 -16.00 17.44 -42.99
N PHE A 50 -16.82 17.03 -42.02
CA PHE A 50 -17.85 15.99 -42.18
C PHE A 50 -19.29 16.54 -42.19
N SER A 51 -19.44 17.84 -41.97
CA SER A 51 -20.75 18.51 -41.97
C SER A 51 -21.00 19.09 -43.36
N ASP A 52 -21.52 18.28 -44.27
CA ASP A 52 -21.86 18.71 -45.64
C ASP A 52 -23.01 19.73 -45.57
N PRO A 53 -22.86 21.00 -46.00
CA PRO A 53 -23.91 21.98 -45.81
C PRO A 53 -24.85 22.01 -47.02
N GLU A 54 -26.08 21.52 -46.82
CA GLU A 54 -27.27 22.09 -47.48
C GLU A 54 -27.62 23.49 -46.90
N VAL A 55 -26.74 24.06 -46.08
CA VAL A 55 -26.93 25.29 -45.32
C VAL A 55 -26.23 26.47 -46.00
N PRO A 56 -26.88 27.64 -46.12
CA PRO A 56 -26.25 28.86 -46.61
C PRO A 56 -24.93 29.21 -45.87
N MET A 57 -23.95 29.74 -46.61
CA MET A 57 -22.59 30.00 -46.10
C MET A 57 -22.57 30.95 -44.89
N ASP A 58 -23.47 31.93 -44.83
CA ASP A 58 -23.62 32.85 -43.69
C ASP A 58 -24.01 32.10 -42.41
N LYS A 59 -24.98 31.18 -42.49
CA LYS A 59 -25.41 30.35 -41.36
C LYS A 59 -24.34 29.38 -40.89
N HIS A 60 -23.55 28.85 -41.82
CA HIS A 60 -22.38 28.05 -41.50
C HIS A 60 -21.35 28.83 -40.66
N LEU A 61 -21.13 30.12 -40.96
CA LEU A 61 -20.24 30.97 -40.18
C LEU A 61 -20.76 31.21 -38.76
N HIS A 62 -22.06 31.37 -38.57
CA HIS A 62 -22.69 31.47 -37.25
C HIS A 62 -22.52 30.19 -36.43
N PHE A 63 -22.72 29.03 -37.06
CA PHE A 63 -22.45 27.72 -36.45
C PHE A 63 -20.98 27.59 -36.01
N LEU A 64 -20.05 27.88 -36.91
CA LEU A 64 -18.61 27.80 -36.62
C LEU A 64 -18.21 28.77 -35.51
N ALA A 65 -18.74 29.99 -35.51
CA ALA A 65 -18.50 30.99 -34.48
C ALA A 65 -18.96 30.51 -33.09
N GLY A 66 -20.19 29.98 -33.00
CA GLY A 66 -20.71 29.41 -31.75
C GLY A 66 -19.87 28.26 -31.22
N ARG A 67 -19.39 27.40 -32.13
CA ARG A 67 -18.50 26.28 -31.79
C ARG A 67 -17.13 26.74 -31.29
N ILE A 68 -16.47 27.62 -32.03
CA ILE A 68 -15.14 28.13 -31.68
C ILE A 68 -15.19 28.90 -30.36
N LEU A 69 -16.19 29.77 -30.18
CA LEU A 69 -16.34 30.55 -28.96
C LEU A 69 -16.50 29.64 -27.74
N THR A 70 -17.39 28.64 -27.84
CA THR A 70 -17.61 27.64 -26.78
C THR A 70 -16.33 26.84 -26.50
N ALA A 71 -15.62 26.41 -27.55
CA ALA A 71 -14.37 25.67 -27.42
C ALA A 71 -13.29 26.51 -26.71
N VAL A 72 -13.10 27.78 -27.08
CA VAL A 72 -12.10 28.68 -26.48
C VAL A 72 -12.40 28.91 -24.99
N ILE A 73 -13.65 29.23 -24.64
CA ILE A 73 -14.05 29.48 -23.25
C ILE A 73 -13.85 28.22 -22.42
N PHE A 74 -14.31 27.07 -22.94
CA PHE A 74 -14.11 25.78 -22.28
C PHE A 74 -12.63 25.47 -22.10
N LEU A 75 -11.80 25.64 -23.13
CA LEU A 75 -10.37 25.34 -23.07
C LEU A 75 -9.66 26.21 -22.02
N GLY A 76 -10.03 27.49 -21.91
CA GLY A 76 -9.53 28.39 -20.87
C GLY A 76 -9.86 27.88 -19.46
N ALA A 77 -11.12 27.51 -19.21
CA ALA A 77 -11.53 26.93 -17.94
C ALA A 77 -10.83 25.58 -17.67
N TYR A 78 -10.69 24.74 -18.69
CA TYR A 78 -10.05 23.43 -18.62
C TYR A 78 -8.55 23.52 -18.31
N LEU A 79 -7.84 24.48 -18.92
CA LEU A 79 -6.45 24.79 -18.57
C LEU A 79 -6.34 25.29 -17.12
N GLY A 80 -7.34 26.03 -16.62
CA GLY A 80 -7.43 26.39 -15.20
C GLY A 80 -7.53 25.16 -14.28
N ILE A 81 -8.30 24.13 -14.67
CA ILE A 81 -8.38 22.85 -13.95
C ILE A 81 -7.00 22.16 -13.94
N ILE A 82 -6.33 22.08 -15.09
CA ILE A 82 -4.98 21.48 -15.21
C ILE A 82 -3.96 22.24 -14.34
N ALA A 83 -3.96 23.57 -14.40
CA ALA A 83 -3.07 24.41 -13.59
C ALA A 83 -3.32 24.21 -12.09
N ARG A 84 -4.59 24.11 -11.67
CA ARG A 84 -4.95 23.82 -10.27
C ARG A 84 -4.44 22.46 -9.81
N ILE A 85 -4.47 21.45 -10.68
CA ILE A 85 -3.87 20.14 -10.38
C ILE A 85 -2.37 20.31 -10.18
N PHE A 86 -1.65 20.88 -11.15
CA PHE A 86 -0.20 21.11 -11.04
C PHE A 86 0.23 21.90 -9.81
N CYS A 87 -0.51 22.95 -9.44
CA CYS A 87 -0.20 23.80 -8.30
C CYS A 87 -0.70 23.24 -6.96
N SER A 88 -1.42 22.11 -6.96
CA SER A 88 -1.96 21.57 -5.72
C SER A 88 -0.86 21.06 -4.81
N ARG A 89 -0.83 21.61 -3.59
CA ARG A 89 0.01 21.15 -2.48
C ARG A 89 -0.70 20.10 -1.61
N GLN A 90 -1.90 19.66 -1.99
CA GLN A 90 -2.69 18.73 -1.18
C GLN A 90 -2.06 17.33 -1.16
N LYS A 91 -2.22 16.65 0.00
CA LYS A 91 -1.67 15.29 0.21
C LYS A 91 -2.39 14.20 -0.58
N SER A 92 -3.64 14.43 -1.02
CA SER A 92 -4.44 13.42 -1.72
C SER A 92 -4.79 13.86 -3.15
N ILE A 93 -4.09 13.26 -4.12
CA ILE A 93 -4.38 13.44 -5.56
C ILE A 93 -5.75 12.88 -5.91
N THR A 94 -6.14 11.76 -5.29
CA THR A 94 -7.43 11.09 -5.49
C THR A 94 -8.61 12.01 -5.18
N GLN A 95 -8.53 12.81 -4.11
CA GLN A 95 -9.57 13.80 -3.79
C GLN A 95 -9.73 14.85 -4.88
N ILE A 96 -8.62 15.31 -5.47
CA ILE A 96 -8.65 16.27 -6.58
C ILE A 96 -9.30 15.64 -7.81
N LEU A 97 -8.91 14.42 -8.15
CA LEU A 97 -9.44 13.68 -9.30
C LEU A 97 -10.97 13.49 -9.22
N LEU A 98 -11.52 13.31 -8.02
CA LEU A 98 -12.98 13.20 -7.80
C LEU A 98 -13.77 14.44 -8.23
N TRP A 99 -13.18 15.64 -8.11
CA TRP A 99 -13.85 16.89 -8.46
C TRP A 99 -13.74 17.25 -9.94
N ILE A 100 -12.84 16.62 -10.69
CA ILE A 100 -12.57 16.98 -12.09
C ILE A 100 -13.82 16.85 -12.97
N PRO A 101 -14.60 15.74 -12.95
CA PRO A 101 -15.79 15.63 -13.79
C PRO A 101 -16.82 16.74 -13.54
N SER A 102 -17.05 17.10 -12.28
CA SER A 102 -17.96 18.18 -11.91
C SER A 102 -17.45 19.56 -12.37
N LEU A 103 -16.15 19.80 -12.26
CA LEU A 103 -15.54 21.03 -12.75
C LEU A 103 -15.59 21.14 -14.28
N ILE A 104 -15.41 20.02 -14.99
CA ILE A 104 -15.56 19.95 -16.45
C ILE A 104 -17.01 20.27 -16.84
N ALA A 105 -17.99 19.65 -16.18
CA ALA A 105 -19.41 19.90 -16.44
C ALA A 105 -19.77 21.37 -16.22
N LEU A 106 -19.32 21.96 -15.11
CA LEU A 106 -19.53 23.37 -14.80
C LEU A 106 -18.87 24.28 -15.84
N ALA A 107 -17.63 24.00 -16.22
CA ALA A 107 -16.91 24.75 -17.26
C ALA A 107 -17.67 24.73 -18.59
N PHE A 108 -18.27 23.59 -18.95
CA PHE A 108 -19.05 23.46 -20.17
C PHE A 108 -20.36 24.25 -20.12
N ILE A 109 -21.11 24.19 -19.01
CA ILE A 109 -22.33 24.97 -18.82
C ILE A 109 -22.03 26.47 -18.92
N VAL A 110 -20.94 26.92 -18.28
CA VAL A 110 -20.50 28.32 -18.36
C VAL A 110 -20.15 28.70 -19.80
N ALA A 111 -19.41 27.84 -20.51
CA ALA A 111 -19.04 28.10 -21.91
C ALA A 111 -20.26 28.26 -22.82
N ILE A 112 -21.24 27.35 -22.74
CA ILE A 112 -22.49 27.46 -23.51
C ILE A 112 -23.25 28.74 -23.13
N THR A 113 -23.38 29.03 -21.83
CA THR A 113 -24.13 30.19 -21.35
C THR A 113 -23.53 31.49 -21.89
N VAL A 114 -22.20 31.62 -21.84
CA VAL A 114 -21.50 32.78 -22.38
C VAL A 114 -21.71 32.89 -23.90
N THR A 115 -21.59 31.77 -24.65
CA THR A 115 -21.85 31.78 -26.10
C THR A 115 -23.29 32.21 -26.43
N ILE A 116 -24.28 31.75 -25.67
CA ILE A 116 -25.69 32.16 -25.83
C ILE A 116 -25.84 33.66 -25.60
N ILE A 117 -25.23 34.20 -24.52
CA ILE A 117 -25.28 35.64 -24.22
C ILE A 117 -24.65 36.44 -25.36
N PHE A 118 -23.52 35.99 -25.91
CA PHE A 118 -22.88 36.64 -27.06
C PHE A 118 -23.76 36.61 -28.31
N GLY A 119 -24.35 35.45 -28.64
CA GLY A 119 -25.28 35.33 -29.78
C GLY A 119 -26.49 36.25 -29.62
N ALA A 120 -27.14 36.24 -28.45
CA ALA A 120 -28.29 37.11 -28.17
C ALA A 120 -27.90 38.60 -28.20
N THR A 121 -26.73 38.95 -27.69
CA THR A 121 -26.24 40.34 -27.71
C THR A 121 -25.96 40.82 -29.13
N LYS A 122 -25.41 39.95 -30.00
CA LYS A 122 -25.25 40.26 -31.42
C LYS A 122 -26.61 40.53 -32.07
N GLU A 123 -27.59 39.64 -31.89
CA GLU A 123 -28.92 39.84 -32.48
C GLU A 123 -29.61 41.12 -31.96
N LEU A 124 -29.48 41.41 -30.66
CA LEU A 124 -29.99 42.66 -30.10
C LEU A 124 -29.32 43.89 -30.72
N ALA A 125 -28.01 43.85 -30.95
CA ALA A 125 -27.30 44.94 -31.62
C ALA A 125 -27.81 45.14 -33.06
N ASP A 126 -28.08 44.07 -33.78
CA ASP A 126 -28.66 44.13 -35.13
C ASP A 126 -30.07 44.71 -35.12
N THR A 127 -30.91 44.36 -34.14
CA THR A 127 -32.25 44.98 -34.00
C THR A 127 -32.22 46.48 -33.77
N ILE A 128 -31.11 47.02 -33.23
CA ILE A 128 -30.91 48.46 -32.98
C ILE A 128 -30.33 49.17 -34.23
N GLY A 129 -30.09 48.43 -35.32
CA GLY A 129 -29.69 48.98 -36.62
C GLY A 129 -28.22 48.74 -36.99
N MET A 130 -27.52 47.84 -36.29
CA MET A 130 -26.14 47.42 -36.67
C MET A 130 -26.09 46.35 -37.77
N GLY A 131 -27.24 45.78 -38.14
CA GLY A 131 -27.34 44.70 -39.13
C GLY A 131 -28.80 44.29 -39.39
N SER A 132 -29.00 43.22 -40.14
CA SER A 132 -30.30 42.56 -40.30
C SER A 132 -30.46 41.50 -39.22
N ALA A 133 -31.37 41.74 -38.27
CA ALA A 133 -31.66 40.77 -37.22
C ALA A 133 -32.34 39.53 -37.82
N GLU A 134 -31.71 38.37 -37.65
CA GLU A 134 -32.20 37.09 -38.14
C GLU A 134 -32.08 36.07 -37.01
N TRP A 135 -33.19 35.72 -36.36
CA TRP A 135 -33.20 34.72 -35.27
C TRP A 135 -32.61 33.37 -35.66
N LEU A 136 -32.53 33.08 -36.96
CA LEU A 136 -31.86 31.91 -37.50
C LEU A 136 -30.33 31.94 -37.23
N ASP A 137 -29.68 33.10 -37.24
CA ASP A 137 -28.26 33.27 -36.89
C ASP A 137 -27.96 32.88 -35.44
N PHE A 138 -28.88 33.25 -34.55
CA PHE A 138 -28.83 32.84 -33.15
C PHE A 138 -28.98 31.33 -33.00
N ASP A 139 -29.93 30.72 -33.70
CA ASP A 139 -30.14 29.27 -33.66
C ASP A 139 -28.90 28.50 -34.14
N TYR A 140 -28.30 28.89 -35.27
CA TYR A 140 -27.06 28.28 -35.75
C TYR A 140 -25.88 28.48 -34.77
N THR A 141 -25.77 29.66 -34.16
CA THR A 141 -24.77 29.92 -33.10
C THR A 141 -24.96 29.01 -31.90
N PHE A 142 -26.22 28.79 -31.48
CA PHE A 142 -26.56 27.88 -30.39
C PHE A 142 -26.30 26.41 -30.73
N GLN A 143 -26.65 25.97 -31.95
CA GLN A 143 -26.35 24.62 -32.43
C GLN A 143 -24.84 24.36 -32.48
N GLY A 144 -24.05 25.35 -32.93
CA GLY A 144 -22.59 25.29 -32.90
C GLY A 144 -22.02 25.16 -31.49
N ALA A 145 -22.60 25.86 -30.52
CA ALA A 145 -22.22 25.71 -29.11
C ALA A 145 -22.53 24.29 -28.59
N LEU A 146 -23.73 23.78 -28.88
CA LEU A 146 -24.18 22.46 -28.45
C LEU A 146 -23.41 21.31 -29.12
N SER A 147 -22.87 21.50 -30.32
CA SER A 147 -22.07 20.47 -31.00
C SER A 147 -20.82 20.07 -30.21
N MET A 148 -20.36 20.91 -29.28
CA MET A 148 -19.26 20.62 -28.36
C MET A 148 -19.64 19.65 -27.21
N ALA A 149 -20.94 19.37 -27.02
CA ALA A 149 -21.40 18.46 -25.97
C ALA A 149 -20.85 17.05 -26.13
N PHE A 150 -20.81 16.53 -27.36
CA PHE A 150 -20.30 15.18 -27.64
C PHE A 150 -18.82 15.00 -27.26
N PRO A 151 -17.86 15.79 -27.79
CA PRO A 151 -16.45 15.63 -27.43
C PRO A 151 -16.18 15.86 -25.94
N ILE A 152 -16.88 16.80 -25.30
CA ILE A 152 -16.72 17.08 -23.86
C ILE A 152 -17.29 15.95 -23.00
N SER A 153 -18.40 15.33 -23.42
CA SER A 153 -18.99 14.18 -22.72
C SER A 153 -18.06 12.97 -22.71
N ILE A 154 -17.33 12.71 -23.81
CA ILE A 154 -16.31 11.65 -23.87
C ILE A 154 -15.24 11.90 -22.79
N ILE A 155 -14.76 13.13 -22.66
CA ILE A 155 -13.75 13.49 -21.65
C ILE A 155 -14.30 13.29 -20.23
N MET A 156 -15.55 13.70 -19.99
CA MET A 156 -16.21 13.47 -18.70
C MET A 156 -16.34 11.98 -18.35
N ILE A 157 -16.66 11.13 -19.34
CA ILE A 157 -16.78 9.67 -19.16
C ILE A 157 -15.42 9.02 -18.89
N LEU A 158 -14.35 9.51 -19.52
CA LEU A 158 -13.01 8.94 -19.37
C LEU A 158 -12.30 9.41 -18.09
N THR A 159 -12.61 10.60 -17.59
CA THR A 159 -11.93 11.18 -16.41
C THR A 159 -11.99 10.29 -15.15
N PRO A 160 -13.10 9.61 -14.80
CA PRO A 160 -13.15 8.68 -13.67
C PRO A 160 -12.11 7.55 -13.71
N PHE A 161 -11.67 7.12 -14.90
CA PHE A 161 -10.63 6.07 -15.04
C PHE A 161 -9.25 6.52 -14.54
N PHE A 162 -9.07 7.81 -14.25
CA PHE A 162 -7.84 8.32 -13.65
C PHE A 162 -7.67 7.86 -12.20
N ILE A 163 -8.76 7.58 -11.48
CA ILE A 163 -8.69 7.10 -10.09
C ILE A 163 -8.07 5.69 -10.01
N PRO A 164 -8.55 4.69 -10.78
CA PRO A 164 -7.85 3.41 -10.88
C PRO A 164 -6.39 3.55 -11.33
N GLY A 165 -6.10 4.43 -12.29
CA GLY A 165 -4.73 4.71 -12.73
C GLY A 165 -3.82 5.21 -11.60
N ASP A 166 -4.32 6.12 -10.78
CA ASP A 166 -3.63 6.67 -9.60
C ASP A 166 -3.32 5.58 -8.56
N ILE A 167 -4.24 4.63 -8.36
CA ILE A 167 -4.08 3.50 -7.46
C ILE A 167 -3.02 2.53 -8.01
N LEU A 168 -3.08 2.19 -9.30
CA LEU A 168 -2.10 1.30 -9.94
C LEU A 168 -0.67 1.83 -9.83
N MET A 169 -0.45 3.15 -9.87
CA MET A 169 0.87 3.76 -9.67
C MET A 169 1.39 3.65 -8.23
N GLN A 170 0.52 3.37 -7.24
CA GLN A 170 0.88 3.23 -5.83
C GLN A 170 1.16 1.78 -5.42
N ILE A 171 0.55 0.79 -6.09
CA ILE A 171 0.70 -0.64 -5.81
C ILE A 171 2.17 -1.09 -5.73
N PRO A 172 3.07 -0.70 -6.66
CA PRO A 172 4.46 -1.13 -6.61
C PRO A 172 5.12 -0.80 -5.28
N ARG A 173 4.92 0.41 -4.74
CA ARG A 173 5.53 0.81 -3.48
C ARG A 173 5.06 -0.02 -2.30
N LEU A 174 3.76 -0.33 -2.24
CA LEU A 174 3.17 -1.17 -1.20
C LEU A 174 3.71 -2.61 -1.28
N ALA A 175 3.75 -3.18 -2.49
CA ALA A 175 4.27 -4.53 -2.67
C ALA A 175 5.76 -4.64 -2.32
N PHE A 176 6.57 -3.64 -2.68
CA PHE A 176 8.01 -3.66 -2.42
C PHE A 176 8.39 -3.33 -0.96
N SER A 177 7.58 -2.54 -0.23
CA SER A 177 7.83 -2.31 1.20
C SER A 177 7.75 -3.60 2.00
N ASP A 178 6.75 -4.42 1.72
CA ASP A 178 6.48 -5.67 2.45
C ASP A 178 7.56 -6.72 2.15
N ILE A 179 8.02 -6.77 0.90
CA ILE A 179 9.14 -7.62 0.49
C ILE A 179 10.43 -7.20 1.20
N LYS A 180 10.70 -5.89 1.31
CA LYS A 180 11.91 -5.38 1.96
C LYS A 180 11.93 -5.71 3.46
N SER A 181 10.81 -5.50 4.16
CA SER A 181 10.72 -5.87 5.58
C SER A 181 10.96 -7.37 5.80
N GLY A 182 10.40 -8.24 4.93
CA GLY A 182 10.64 -9.68 5.03
C GLY A 182 12.10 -10.07 4.84
N PHE A 183 12.83 -9.42 3.93
CA PHE A 183 14.27 -9.67 3.75
C PHE A 183 15.10 -9.19 4.95
N ASP A 184 14.80 -8.02 5.50
CA ASP A 184 15.52 -7.46 6.65
C ASP A 184 15.36 -8.37 7.89
N GLU A 185 14.19 -9.00 8.08
CA GLU A 185 13.97 -9.98 9.14
C GLU A 185 14.82 -11.24 8.97
N ILE A 186 14.90 -11.78 7.74
CA ILE A 186 15.73 -12.95 7.43
C ILE A 186 17.21 -12.65 7.65
N ASP A 187 17.70 -11.50 7.19
CA ASP A 187 19.10 -11.11 7.34
C ASP A 187 19.47 -10.94 8.83
N ASN A 188 18.61 -10.29 9.61
CA ASN A 188 18.77 -10.16 11.06
C ASN A 188 18.82 -11.53 11.76
N TYR A 189 17.91 -12.43 11.40
CA TYR A 189 17.88 -13.80 11.90
C TYR A 189 19.21 -14.54 11.62
N LEU A 190 19.71 -14.47 10.38
CA LEU A 190 20.96 -15.14 9.98
C LEU A 190 22.18 -14.60 10.74
N ILE A 191 22.26 -13.28 10.94
CA ILE A 191 23.34 -12.65 11.71
C ILE A 191 23.35 -13.16 13.15
N ILE A 192 22.19 -13.16 13.82
CA ILE A 192 22.06 -13.58 15.22
C ILE A 192 22.29 -15.09 15.37
N LYS A 193 21.75 -15.90 14.46
CA LYS A 193 21.99 -17.35 14.43
C LYS A 193 23.48 -17.66 14.28
N LYS A 194 24.22 -16.92 13.44
CA LYS A 194 25.67 -17.07 13.26
C LYS A 194 26.42 -16.72 14.55
N LYS A 195 26.03 -15.66 15.25
CA LYS A 195 26.59 -15.28 16.55
C LYS A 195 26.41 -16.40 17.59
N ASN A 196 25.22 -17.00 17.66
CA ASN A 196 24.90 -18.09 18.59
C ASN A 196 25.49 -19.46 18.19
N ARG A 197 25.93 -19.65 16.93
CA ARG A 197 26.63 -20.89 16.50
C ARG A 197 28.07 -21.00 17.02
N GLY A 198 28.72 -19.87 17.33
CA GLY A 198 30.14 -19.84 17.70
C GLY A 198 30.45 -20.19 19.16
N THR A 199 29.44 -20.37 20.00
CA THR A 199 29.65 -20.68 21.42
C THR A 199 29.78 -22.19 21.62
N SER A 200 31.00 -22.67 21.86
CA SER A 200 31.22 -24.00 22.43
C SER A 200 30.75 -24.03 23.91
N GLY A 201 30.19 -25.17 24.34
CA GLY A 201 29.74 -25.41 25.71
C GLY A 201 28.23 -25.60 25.87
N PHE A 202 27.79 -25.63 27.12
CA PHE A 202 26.39 -25.86 27.52
C PHE A 202 25.47 -24.69 27.16
N TYR A 203 24.20 -24.98 26.84
CA TYR A 203 23.17 -24.00 26.46
C TYR A 203 22.19 -23.77 27.62
N ASP A 204 21.93 -22.51 27.95
CA ASP A 204 20.97 -22.12 29.00
C ASP A 204 19.51 -22.17 28.49
N VAL A 205 19.30 -21.89 27.21
CA VAL A 205 17.97 -21.73 26.61
C VAL A 205 17.81 -22.61 25.37
N LEU A 206 16.72 -23.37 25.31
CA LEU A 206 16.22 -24.01 24.09
C LEU A 206 15.06 -23.18 23.54
N LEU A 207 15.23 -22.62 22.34
CA LEU A 207 14.19 -21.91 21.61
C LEU A 207 13.67 -22.81 20.49
N VAL A 208 12.39 -23.15 20.56
CA VAL A 208 11.65 -23.92 19.56
C VAL A 208 10.63 -22.97 18.93
N GLU A 209 10.90 -22.53 17.70
CA GLU A 209 10.11 -21.51 17.02
C GLU A 209 10.36 -21.62 15.51
N ASP A 210 9.32 -21.66 14.69
CA ASP A 210 9.43 -21.71 13.23
C ASP A 210 9.26 -20.34 12.58
N ASP A 211 8.63 -19.37 13.26
CA ASP A 211 8.54 -17.99 12.81
C ASP A 211 9.87 -17.25 13.00
N ILE A 212 10.41 -16.74 11.88
CA ILE A 212 11.73 -16.08 11.83
C ILE A 212 11.73 -14.80 12.67
N SER A 213 10.64 -14.02 12.64
CA SER A 213 10.54 -12.74 13.34
C SER A 213 10.54 -12.98 14.85
N CYS A 214 9.69 -13.87 15.35
CA CYS A 214 9.63 -14.25 16.75
C CYS A 214 10.92 -14.90 17.25
N ALA A 215 11.51 -15.80 16.46
CA ALA A 215 12.79 -16.44 16.80
C ALA A 215 13.90 -15.39 16.94
N THR A 216 13.92 -14.39 16.06
CA THR A 216 14.88 -13.28 16.12
C THR A 216 14.72 -12.47 17.39
N VAL A 217 13.49 -12.13 17.80
CA VAL A 217 13.22 -11.39 19.05
C VAL A 217 13.69 -12.20 20.26
N ALA A 218 13.35 -13.49 20.32
CA ALA A 218 13.77 -14.38 21.41
C ALA A 218 15.30 -14.52 21.51
N MET A 219 15.98 -14.69 20.37
CA MET A 219 17.44 -14.78 20.36
C MET A 219 18.12 -13.46 20.74
N LYS A 220 17.59 -12.30 20.31
CA LYS A 220 18.08 -10.98 20.77
C LYS A 220 17.92 -10.80 22.28
N PHE A 221 16.78 -11.23 22.82
CA PHE A 221 16.54 -11.22 24.25
C PHE A 221 17.58 -12.06 25.01
N CYS A 222 17.84 -13.29 24.53
CA CYS A 222 18.84 -14.15 25.14
C CYS A 222 20.24 -13.53 25.08
N ASP A 223 20.62 -12.98 23.93
CA ASP A 223 21.90 -12.27 23.74
C ASP A 223 22.03 -11.07 24.70
N PHE A 224 20.95 -10.28 24.85
CA PHE A 224 20.93 -9.15 25.78
C PHE A 224 21.17 -9.57 27.23
N PHE A 225 20.69 -10.74 27.66
CA PHE A 225 20.92 -11.27 29.01
C PHE A 225 22.12 -12.23 29.11
N ASN A 226 22.95 -12.35 28.07
CA ASN A 226 24.08 -13.30 27.98
C ASN A 226 23.66 -14.77 28.21
N LEU A 227 22.46 -15.15 27.81
CA LEU A 227 21.96 -16.52 27.85
C LEU A 227 22.35 -17.26 26.58
N LYS A 228 23.02 -18.40 26.70
CA LYS A 228 23.38 -19.22 25.53
C LYS A 228 22.13 -19.90 24.98
N CYS A 229 21.67 -19.45 23.82
CA CYS A 229 20.42 -19.91 23.20
C CYS A 229 20.65 -20.84 22.02
N LYS A 230 20.09 -22.05 22.08
CA LYS A 230 19.97 -22.96 20.94
C LYS A 230 18.62 -22.76 20.27
N HIS A 231 18.61 -22.35 19.01
CA HIS A 231 17.39 -22.32 18.19
C HIS A 231 17.23 -23.63 17.40
N VAL A 232 16.02 -24.17 17.42
CA VAL A 232 15.54 -25.28 16.59
C VAL A 232 14.18 -24.89 15.98
N SER A 233 13.90 -25.39 14.77
CA SER A 233 12.69 -25.00 14.01
C SER A 233 11.61 -26.09 13.97
N SER A 234 11.83 -27.22 14.66
CA SER A 234 10.88 -28.34 14.68
C SER A 234 10.87 -29.02 16.05
N ILE A 235 9.74 -29.67 16.35
CA ILE A 235 9.59 -30.47 17.57
C ILE A 235 10.57 -31.65 17.58
N SER A 236 10.80 -32.30 16.44
CA SER A 236 11.74 -33.42 16.32
C SER A 236 13.18 -33.02 16.69
N GLU A 237 13.62 -31.85 16.24
CA GLU A 237 14.94 -31.32 16.63
C GLU A 237 15.00 -30.96 18.11
N ALA A 238 13.91 -30.41 18.66
CA ALA A 238 13.81 -30.07 20.07
C ALA A 238 13.92 -31.31 20.96
N ASP A 239 13.24 -32.41 20.60
CA ASP A 239 13.26 -33.67 21.35
C ASP A 239 14.67 -34.28 21.39
N VAL A 240 15.34 -34.37 20.24
CA VAL A 240 16.72 -34.87 20.16
C VAL A 240 17.67 -33.99 20.99
N PHE A 241 17.55 -32.67 20.88
CA PHE A 241 18.42 -31.75 21.60
C PHE A 241 18.21 -31.80 23.11
N LEU A 242 16.94 -31.83 23.56
CA LEU A 242 16.56 -31.88 24.96
C LEU A 242 17.09 -33.15 25.61
N LYS A 243 16.93 -34.32 24.98
CA LYS A 243 17.47 -35.61 25.48
C LYS A 243 18.97 -35.58 25.71
N LEU A 244 19.73 -34.89 24.84
CA LEU A 244 21.19 -34.81 24.92
C LEU A 244 21.71 -33.76 25.93
N ASN A 245 20.91 -32.73 26.25
CA ASN A 245 21.38 -31.55 26.98
C ASN A 245 20.52 -31.20 28.21
N PHE A 246 19.64 -32.10 28.66
CA PHE A 246 18.59 -31.79 29.64
C PHE A 246 19.11 -31.19 30.95
N ASN A 247 20.26 -31.65 31.47
CA ASN A 247 20.85 -31.15 32.73
C ASN A 247 21.40 -29.72 32.65
N HIS A 248 21.47 -29.15 31.45
CA HIS A 248 22.13 -27.87 31.20
C HIS A 248 21.16 -26.76 30.80
N ILE A 249 19.98 -27.14 30.32
CA ILE A 249 18.93 -26.21 29.93
C ILE A 249 18.24 -25.70 31.19
N LYS A 250 18.06 -24.38 31.27
CA LYS A 250 17.34 -23.70 32.35
C LYS A 250 15.97 -23.20 31.91
N LEU A 251 15.82 -22.95 30.60
CA LEU A 251 14.63 -22.37 30.01
C LEU A 251 14.33 -22.98 28.64
N ILE A 252 13.07 -23.31 28.40
CA ILE A 252 12.54 -23.64 27.09
C ILE A 252 11.58 -22.53 26.68
N LEU A 253 11.85 -21.89 25.55
CA LEU A 253 10.94 -20.98 24.87
C LEU A 253 10.30 -21.78 23.73
N LEU A 254 8.99 -21.97 23.78
CA LEU A 254 8.29 -22.89 22.90
C LEU A 254 7.12 -22.19 22.22
N ASP A 255 7.12 -22.12 20.90
CA ASP A 255 5.89 -21.79 20.17
C ASP A 255 4.88 -22.95 20.24
N ASN A 256 3.61 -22.61 20.36
CA ASN A 256 2.55 -23.61 20.36
C ASN A 256 2.32 -24.20 18.96
N PHE A 257 2.51 -23.43 17.89
CA PHE A 257 2.26 -23.89 16.53
C PHE A 257 3.58 -24.04 15.77
N ILE A 258 4.19 -25.23 15.86
CA ILE A 258 5.51 -25.50 15.27
C ILE A 258 5.39 -26.59 14.21
N ARG A 259 6.20 -26.52 13.15
CA ARG A 259 6.32 -27.58 12.14
C ARG A 259 6.70 -28.92 12.76
N VAL A 260 5.87 -29.93 12.51
CA VAL A 260 6.13 -31.33 12.83
C VAL A 260 6.87 -31.96 11.66
N GLY A 261 8.05 -32.53 11.93
CA GLY A 261 8.92 -33.09 10.89
C GLY A 261 8.61 -34.52 10.45
N ASN A 262 7.59 -35.18 11.03
CA ASN A 262 7.32 -36.61 10.80
C ASN A 262 5.89 -36.86 10.31
N GLU A 263 5.76 -37.64 9.23
CA GLU A 263 4.48 -38.15 8.67
C GLU A 263 3.80 -39.21 9.55
N SER A 264 4.34 -39.51 10.74
CA SER A 264 3.94 -40.62 11.60
C SER A 264 3.56 -40.13 13.00
N GLY A 265 2.32 -39.65 13.16
CA GLY A 265 1.58 -39.63 14.45
C GLY A 265 2.22 -38.95 15.67
N GLY A 266 3.18 -38.05 15.49
CA GLY A 266 3.83 -37.29 16.58
C GLY A 266 2.99 -36.11 17.09
N PRO A 267 3.39 -35.46 18.20
CA PRO A 267 2.71 -34.28 18.72
C PRO A 267 2.61 -33.18 17.65
N THR A 268 1.39 -32.67 17.47
CA THR A 268 1.02 -31.70 16.43
C THR A 268 1.21 -30.26 16.84
N THR A 269 1.33 -30.01 18.16
CA THR A 269 1.52 -28.69 18.74
C THR A 269 2.60 -28.71 19.83
N GLY A 270 3.16 -27.54 20.14
CA GLY A 270 4.07 -27.37 21.27
C GLY A 270 3.42 -27.79 22.59
N SER A 271 2.13 -27.49 22.79
CA SER A 271 1.40 -27.94 23.99
C SER A 271 1.31 -29.46 24.11
N GLU A 272 1.02 -30.18 23.02
CA GLU A 272 1.02 -31.64 23.01
C GLU A 272 2.43 -32.22 23.25
N TRP A 273 3.46 -31.57 22.73
CA TRP A 273 4.84 -31.95 23.01
C TRP A 273 5.19 -31.77 24.50
N LEU A 274 4.75 -30.67 25.12
CA LEU A 274 4.89 -30.47 26.57
C LEU A 274 4.10 -31.50 27.38
N ASP A 275 3.00 -32.03 26.84
CA ASP A 275 2.24 -33.07 27.53
C ASP A 275 2.95 -34.44 27.50
N GLN A 276 3.85 -34.65 26.53
CA GLN A 276 4.65 -35.87 26.40
C GLN A 276 5.94 -35.83 27.24
N ILE A 277 6.50 -34.65 27.52
CA ILE A 277 7.70 -34.51 28.37
C ILE A 277 7.49 -35.15 29.78
N PRO A 278 6.30 -35.06 30.40
CA PRO A 278 6.04 -35.63 31.73
C PRO A 278 5.84 -37.13 31.81
N GLN A 279 5.87 -37.87 30.70
CA GLN A 279 6.06 -39.32 30.81
C GLN A 279 7.44 -39.67 31.39
N THR A 280 8.33 -38.68 31.55
CA THR A 280 9.62 -38.82 32.20
C THR A 280 9.78 -37.98 33.49
N TRP A 281 9.04 -36.86 33.68
CA TRP A 281 9.15 -35.99 34.89
C TRP A 281 7.88 -35.19 35.24
N LYS A 282 7.47 -35.11 36.51
CA LYS A 282 6.35 -34.24 36.93
C LYS A 282 6.72 -32.75 36.83
N ASN A 283 5.73 -31.85 36.69
CA ASN A 283 5.94 -30.39 36.54
C ASN A 283 6.82 -29.76 37.63
N ASP A 284 6.79 -30.29 38.85
CA ASP A 284 7.56 -29.76 39.99
C ASP A 284 8.98 -30.35 40.08
N GLU A 285 9.30 -31.33 39.23
CA GLU A 285 10.56 -32.08 39.23
C GLU A 285 11.46 -31.72 38.03
N ARG A 286 10.97 -30.93 37.06
CA ARG A 286 11.78 -30.53 35.89
C ARG A 286 12.87 -29.52 36.27
N PRO A 287 14.11 -29.66 35.76
CA PRO A 287 15.21 -28.75 36.07
C PRO A 287 15.15 -27.41 35.31
N PHE A 288 14.14 -27.21 34.45
CA PHE A 288 13.99 -26.02 33.60
C PHE A 288 12.59 -25.42 33.66
N LYS A 289 12.50 -24.13 33.33
CA LYS A 289 11.23 -23.44 33.12
C LYS A 289 10.80 -23.50 31.66
N VAL A 290 9.49 -23.49 31.43
CA VAL A 290 8.88 -23.53 30.10
C VAL A 290 8.01 -22.31 29.92
N VAL A 291 8.31 -21.52 28.89
CA VAL A 291 7.51 -20.39 28.45
C VAL A 291 6.93 -20.71 27.10
N MET A 292 5.60 -20.73 27.03
CA MET A 292 4.88 -20.92 25.77
C MET A 292 4.64 -19.57 25.11
N ILE A 293 4.88 -19.50 23.80
CA ILE A 293 4.59 -18.34 22.96
C ILE A 293 3.46 -18.75 22.01
N THR A 294 2.42 -17.95 21.86
CA THR A 294 1.27 -18.30 20.99
C THR A 294 0.52 -17.07 20.50
N GLY A 295 -0.02 -17.09 19.28
CA GLY A 295 -0.96 -16.06 18.81
C GLY A 295 -2.35 -16.17 19.46
N HIS A 296 -2.69 -17.37 19.97
CA HIS A 296 -4.03 -17.75 20.41
C HIS A 296 -3.98 -18.38 21.82
N PRO A 297 -3.75 -17.58 22.88
CA PRO A 297 -3.71 -18.10 24.25
C PRO A 297 -5.03 -18.76 24.67
N GLU A 298 -6.17 -18.31 24.11
CA GLU A 298 -7.48 -18.93 24.30
C GLU A 298 -7.55 -20.40 23.89
N LEU A 299 -6.73 -20.84 22.92
CA LEU A 299 -6.67 -22.23 22.46
C LEU A 299 -5.73 -23.10 23.31
N THR A 300 -5.00 -22.50 24.25
CA THR A 300 -4.03 -23.20 25.11
C THR A 300 -4.57 -23.56 26.50
N TYR A 301 -5.86 -23.29 26.80
CA TYR A 301 -6.39 -23.42 28.16
C TYR A 301 -6.41 -24.84 28.75
N ASN A 302 -6.46 -25.89 27.91
CA ASN A 302 -6.48 -27.29 28.41
C ASN A 302 -5.12 -27.99 28.34
N SER A 303 -4.26 -27.66 27.36
CA SER A 303 -2.94 -28.27 27.13
C SER A 303 -1.76 -27.36 27.55
N GLY A 304 -2.00 -26.07 27.76
CA GLY A 304 -1.02 -25.09 28.25
C GLY A 304 -0.82 -25.11 29.77
N ALA A 305 -1.55 -25.95 30.50
CA ALA A 305 -1.47 -26.07 31.96
C ALA A 305 -0.08 -26.46 32.48
N ARG A 306 0.84 -26.86 31.60
CA ARG A 306 2.22 -27.22 31.93
C ARG A 306 3.26 -26.15 31.60
N ALA A 307 2.88 -25.06 30.94
CA ALA A 307 3.76 -23.90 30.78
C ALA A 307 3.83 -23.11 32.11
N ASP A 308 5.02 -22.65 32.50
CA ASP A 308 5.17 -21.75 33.65
C ASP A 308 4.72 -20.32 33.31
N LEU A 309 4.73 -19.96 32.02
CA LEU A 309 4.25 -18.68 31.50
C LEU A 309 3.73 -18.87 30.08
N ILE A 310 2.65 -18.16 29.74
CA ILE A 310 2.13 -18.07 28.37
C ILE A 310 2.26 -16.61 27.90
N LEU A 311 2.93 -16.41 26.77
CA LEU A 311 3.13 -15.12 26.12
C LEU A 311 2.32 -15.05 24.83
N LYS A 312 1.46 -14.04 24.71
CA LYS A 312 0.69 -13.78 23.49
C LYS A 312 1.55 -13.07 22.45
N LYS A 313 1.63 -13.59 21.21
CA LYS A 313 2.25 -12.90 20.06
C LYS A 313 1.39 -11.67 19.65
N PRO A 314 1.98 -10.50 19.36
CA PRO A 314 3.38 -10.14 19.62
C PRO A 314 3.63 -9.95 21.12
N TRP A 315 4.72 -10.53 21.63
CA TRP A 315 5.05 -10.50 23.05
C TRP A 315 6.11 -9.44 23.37
N LYS A 316 6.05 -8.92 24.60
CA LYS A 316 6.95 -7.89 25.11
C LYS A 316 8.12 -8.53 25.86
N PRO A 317 9.39 -8.26 25.50
CA PRO A 317 10.56 -8.79 26.18
C PRO A 317 10.59 -8.53 27.69
N GLU A 318 9.98 -7.44 28.13
CA GLU A 318 9.88 -7.04 29.54
C GLU A 318 9.08 -8.06 30.36
N ASN A 319 8.04 -8.67 29.77
CA ASN A 319 7.22 -9.67 30.45
C ASN A 319 8.03 -10.96 30.71
N LEU A 320 8.81 -11.39 29.71
CA LEU A 320 9.72 -12.52 29.86
C LEU A 320 10.83 -12.20 30.88
N ALA A 321 11.38 -10.98 30.83
CA ALA A 321 12.39 -10.55 31.79
C ALA A 321 11.87 -10.59 33.24
N ALA A 322 10.69 -10.03 33.50
CA ALA A 322 10.08 -10.01 34.82
C ALA A 322 9.86 -11.43 35.36
N PHE A 323 9.35 -12.34 34.52
CA PHE A 323 9.20 -13.74 34.88
C PHE A 323 10.53 -14.42 35.23
N LEU A 324 11.54 -14.29 34.37
CA LEU A 324 12.84 -14.91 34.59
C LEU A 324 13.58 -14.33 35.80
N MET A 325 13.39 -13.04 36.12
CA MET A 325 13.91 -12.43 37.35
C MET A 325 13.22 -12.99 38.59
N ASN A 326 11.89 -13.15 38.55
CA ASN A 326 11.13 -13.75 39.66
C ASN A 326 11.52 -15.22 39.89
N CYS A 327 11.90 -15.95 38.84
CA CYS A 327 12.43 -17.31 38.94
C CYS A 327 13.92 -17.37 39.34
N GLY A 328 14.61 -16.24 39.49
CA GLY A 328 16.05 -16.20 39.79
C GLY A 328 16.95 -16.68 38.65
N LEU A 329 16.43 -16.77 37.41
CA LEU A 329 17.18 -17.26 36.25
C LEU A 329 18.04 -16.16 35.60
N ILE A 330 17.67 -14.90 35.78
CA ILE A 330 18.44 -13.73 35.30
C ILE A 330 18.46 -12.65 36.39
N GLN A 331 19.47 -11.78 36.34
CA GLN A 331 19.58 -10.62 37.22
C GLN A 331 19.23 -9.33 36.46
N GLN A 332 18.71 -8.34 37.18
CA GLN A 332 18.45 -7.02 36.63
C GLN A 332 19.78 -6.38 36.21
N LYS A 333 20.02 -6.26 34.89
CA LYS A 333 21.13 -5.46 34.40
C LYS A 333 20.85 -3.99 34.76
N SER A 334 21.63 -3.40 35.66
CA SER A 334 21.54 -1.96 35.93
C SER A 334 21.85 -1.21 34.64
N GLY A 335 20.83 -0.58 34.04
CA GLY A 335 20.91 -0.06 32.69
C GLY A 335 21.97 1.03 32.54
N LYS A 336 22.90 0.84 31.61
CA LYS A 336 23.46 1.96 30.84
C LYS A 336 22.44 2.25 29.75
N LYS A 337 21.74 3.39 29.86
CA LYS A 337 20.94 3.93 28.76
C LYS A 337 21.90 4.21 27.60
N THR A 338 21.72 3.54 26.47
CA THR A 338 22.24 3.96 25.15
C THR A 338 21.08 4.10 24.21
#